data_AF-A0A7Y0TG48-F1
#
_entry.id   AF-A0A7Y0TG48-F1
#
_cell.length_a   1.000
_cell.length_b   1.000
_cell.length_c   1.000
_cell.angle_alpha   90.00
_cell.angle_beta   90.00
_cell.angle_gamma   90.00
#
_symmetry.space_group_name_H-M   'P 1'
#
loop_
_entity.id
_entity.type
_entity.pdbx_description
1 polymer ?
#
loop_
_entity_poly.entity_id
_entity_poly.type
_entity_poly.pdbx_seq_one_letter_code
_entity_poly.pdbx_strand_id
1 'polypeptide(L)'
;MNEKQFYQHFTPIANDLDTKASWNGCMYETYGAELFYVKRYDERYVWTIIEGDEGQWYLIPGYHFINRIGYIITKQPHDGVCDVKIDMQ
;
A
#
# COMPACT_ATOMS: atom_id res chain seq x y z
N MET A 1 13.11 0.78 -5.62
CA MET A 1 12.99 1.90 -4.67
C MET A 1 12.99 1.32 -3.25
N ASN A 2 13.39 2.07 -2.22
CA ASN A 2 13.23 1.66 -0.81
C ASN A 2 12.11 2.41 -0.10
N GLU A 3 11.73 1.96 1.09
CA GLU A 3 10.64 2.55 1.88
C GLU A 3 10.75 4.07 2.05
N LYS A 4 11.93 4.58 2.42
CA LYS A 4 12.13 6.02 2.61
C LYS A 4 11.83 6.81 1.34
N GLN A 5 12.32 6.35 0.20
CA GLN A 5 12.07 6.97 -1.10
C GLN A 5 10.59 6.94 -1.47
N PHE A 6 9.88 5.86 -1.11
CA PHE A 6 8.45 5.73 -1.35
C PHE A 6 7.66 6.82 -0.61
N TYR A 7 7.88 7.00 0.70
CA TYR A 7 7.19 8.04 1.46
C TYR A 7 7.53 9.46 0.98
N GLN A 8 8.73 9.67 0.44
CA GLN A 8 9.12 10.96 -0.14
C GLN A 8 8.44 11.25 -1.47
N HIS A 9 8.15 10.24 -2.29
CA HIS A 9 7.59 10.42 -3.64
C HIS A 9 6.06 10.39 -3.69
N PHE A 10 5.43 9.46 -2.96
CA PHE A 10 4.04 9.08 -3.24
C PHE A 10 3.01 9.59 -2.23
N THR A 11 3.44 10.22 -1.13
CA THR A 11 2.57 10.80 -0.09
C THR A 11 1.33 9.93 0.22
N PRO A 12 1.48 8.85 1.01
CA PRO A 12 0.36 7.99 1.39
C PRO A 12 -0.80 8.76 2.02
N ILE A 13 -2.02 8.32 1.73
CA ILE A 13 -3.26 8.85 2.28
C ILE A 13 -3.59 8.07 3.56
N ALA A 14 -3.78 8.78 4.66
CA ALA A 14 -4.20 8.18 5.93
C ALA A 14 -5.54 7.47 5.79
N ASN A 15 -5.70 6.34 6.47
CA ASN A 15 -6.93 5.59 6.56
C ASN A 15 -7.84 6.19 7.64
N ASP A 16 -8.72 7.11 7.23
CA ASP A 16 -9.68 7.75 8.14
C ASP A 16 -10.78 6.79 8.65
N LEU A 17 -10.86 5.56 8.12
CA LEU A 17 -11.81 4.54 8.55
C LEU A 17 -11.30 3.75 9.77
N ASP A 18 -9.98 3.72 10.00
CA ASP A 18 -9.36 3.09 11.16
C ASP A 18 -8.24 3.96 11.77
N THR A 19 -8.56 4.58 12.90
CA THR A 19 -7.60 5.39 13.69
C THR A 19 -6.40 4.62 14.25
N LYS A 20 -6.40 3.28 14.17
CA LYS A 20 -5.30 2.40 14.60
C LYS A 20 -4.64 1.67 13.43
N ALA A 21 -4.90 2.12 12.20
CA ALA A 21 -4.36 1.50 11.01
C ALA A 21 -2.82 1.38 11.08
N SER A 22 -2.32 0.23 10.60
CA SER A 22 -0.88 0.00 10.48
C SER A 22 -0.27 0.86 9.35
N TRP A 23 1.04 0.75 9.09
CA TRP A 23 1.76 1.58 8.11
C TRP A 23 1.58 3.09 8.35
N ASN A 24 1.91 3.55 9.56
CA ASN A 24 1.76 4.96 9.96
C ASN A 24 0.32 5.47 9.75
N GLY A 25 -0.68 4.64 10.01
CA GLY A 25 -2.08 5.00 9.84
C GLY A 25 -2.57 4.99 8.39
N CYS A 26 -1.84 4.41 7.45
CA CYS A 26 -2.17 4.47 6.01
C CYS A 26 -2.64 3.13 5.42
N MET A 27 -2.54 2.02 6.16
CA MET A 27 -2.97 0.72 5.65
C MET A 27 -4.49 0.63 5.57
N TYR A 28 -4.99 0.17 4.43
CA TYR A 28 -6.37 -0.23 4.22
C TYR A 28 -6.50 -1.75 4.17
N GLU A 29 -7.53 -2.27 4.84
CA GLU A 29 -7.83 -3.69 4.96
C GLU A 29 -8.31 -4.34 3.66
N THR A 30 -8.24 -5.66 3.65
CA THR A 30 -8.48 -6.47 2.45
C THR A 30 -9.94 -6.88 2.26
N TYR A 31 -10.84 -6.40 3.12
CA TYR A 31 -12.28 -6.68 3.14
C TYR A 31 -13.08 -5.50 3.69
N GLY A 32 -14.41 -5.61 3.66
CA GLY A 32 -15.31 -4.63 4.29
C GLY A 32 -15.26 -3.24 3.68
N ALA A 33 -15.56 -2.23 4.51
CA ALA A 33 -15.68 -0.83 4.10
C ALA A 33 -14.38 -0.27 3.49
N GLU A 34 -13.24 -0.69 4.01
CA GLU A 34 -11.93 -0.25 3.54
C GLU A 34 -11.61 -0.77 2.15
N LEU A 35 -11.88 -2.05 1.87
CA LEU A 35 -11.75 -2.58 0.52
C LEU A 35 -12.68 -1.87 -0.47
N PHE A 36 -13.92 -1.55 -0.05
CA PHE A 36 -14.84 -0.77 -0.89
C PHE A 36 -14.31 0.64 -1.15
N TYR A 37 -13.61 1.25 -0.19
CA TYR A 37 -12.96 2.54 -0.37
C TYR A 37 -11.79 2.45 -1.36
N VAL A 38 -10.88 1.49 -1.20
CA VAL A 38 -9.74 1.24 -2.10
C VAL A 38 -10.20 1.05 -3.54
N LYS A 39 -11.27 0.28 -3.77
CA LYS A 39 -11.83 0.00 -5.11
C LYS A 39 -12.38 1.23 -5.85
N ARG A 40 -12.50 2.39 -5.19
CA ARG A 40 -12.95 3.65 -5.80
C ARG A 40 -11.79 4.42 -6.45
N TYR A 41 -10.55 4.03 -6.16
CA TYR A 41 -9.36 4.63 -6.72
C TYR A 41 -8.94 3.92 -8.00
N ASP A 42 -8.35 4.69 -8.92
CA ASP A 42 -7.64 4.15 -10.08
C ASP A 42 -6.42 3.34 -9.58
N GLU A 43 -6.18 2.17 -10.17
CA GLU A 43 -5.13 1.24 -9.73
C GLU A 43 -3.75 1.88 -9.66
N ARG A 44 -3.50 2.91 -10.49
CA ARG A 44 -2.24 3.66 -10.50
C ARG A 44 -1.92 4.33 -9.18
N TYR A 45 -2.90 4.57 -8.33
CA TYR A 45 -2.70 5.20 -7.01
C TYR A 45 -2.70 4.18 -5.87
N VAL A 46 -2.95 2.91 -6.18
CA VAL A 46 -3.03 1.82 -5.21
C VAL A 46 -1.71 1.07 -5.22
N TRP A 47 -1.24 0.75 -4.02
CA TRP A 47 -0.12 -0.16 -3.80
C TRP A 47 -0.61 -1.31 -2.95
N THR A 48 -0.26 -2.53 -3.31
CA THR A 48 -0.58 -3.71 -2.51
C THR A 48 0.60 -4.06 -1.61
N ILE A 49 0.33 -4.24 -0.31
CA ILE A 49 1.29 -4.76 0.65
C ILE A 49 1.30 -6.28 0.51
N ILE A 50 2.46 -6.87 0.29
CA ILE A 50 2.65 -8.32 0.25
C ILE A 50 3.78 -8.73 1.19
N GLU A 51 3.68 -9.95 1.72
CA GLU A 51 4.80 -10.64 2.35
C GLU A 51 5.36 -11.65 1.34
N GLY A 52 6.64 -11.49 1.02
CA GLY A 52 7.42 -12.39 0.18
C GLY A 52 8.16 -13.44 1.00
N ASP A 53 9.14 -14.08 0.38
CA ASP A 53 9.93 -15.12 1.03
C ASP A 53 10.77 -14.56 2.18
N GLU A 54 11.07 -15.42 3.17
CA GLU A 54 11.88 -15.09 4.34
C GLU A 54 11.36 -13.88 5.15
N GLY A 55 10.05 -13.66 5.14
CA GLY A 55 9.38 -12.61 5.90
C GLY A 55 9.70 -11.20 5.40
N GLN A 56 10.10 -11.05 4.13
CA GLN A 56 10.37 -9.74 3.53
C GLN A 56 9.08 -9.09 3.03
N TRP A 57 8.88 -7.81 3.36
CA TRP A 57 7.67 -7.10 2.99
C TRP A 57 7.91 -6.20 1.78
N TYR A 58 6.93 -6.12 0.90
CA TYR A 58 6.98 -5.31 -0.31
C TYR A 58 5.70 -4.50 -0.50
N LEU A 59 5.85 -3.31 -1.10
CA LEU A 59 4.75 -2.62 -1.76
C LEU A 59 4.89 -2.83 -3.26
N ILE A 60 3.88 -3.44 -3.87
CA ILE A 60 3.82 -3.67 -5.32
C ILE A 60 2.79 -2.72 -5.96
N PRO A 61 3.07 -2.19 -7.15
CA PRO A 61 2.17 -1.27 -7.85
C PRO A 61 0.86 -1.95 -8.23
N GLY A 62 -0.27 -1.28 -8.02
CA GLY A 62 -1.59 -1.72 -8.45
C GLY A 62 -2.37 -2.45 -7.37
N TYR A 63 -3.61 -2.80 -7.75
CA TYR A 63 -4.54 -3.57 -6.94
C TYR A 63 -4.36 -5.07 -7.21
N HIS A 64 -3.74 -5.80 -6.28
CA HIS A 64 -3.54 -7.25 -6.39
C HIS A 64 -4.44 -7.99 -5.41
N PHE A 65 -5.09 -9.05 -5.89
CA PHE A 65 -6.03 -9.81 -5.07
C PHE A 65 -5.39 -11.03 -4.38
N ILE A 66 -4.24 -11.52 -4.83
CA ILE A 66 -3.61 -12.76 -4.30
C ILE A 66 -2.42 -12.38 -3.43
N ASN A 67 -2.23 -13.12 -2.32
CA ASN A 67 -1.11 -12.95 -1.37
C ASN A 67 -0.92 -11.50 -0.90
N ARG A 68 -2.00 -10.87 -0.43
CA ARG A 68 -2.03 -9.47 0.00
C ARG A 68 -2.27 -9.37 1.50
N ILE A 69 -1.56 -8.46 2.14
CA ILE A 69 -1.75 -8.11 3.56
C ILE A 69 -2.69 -6.90 3.68
N GLY A 70 -2.60 -5.94 2.77
CA GLY A 70 -3.38 -4.71 2.79
C GLY A 70 -3.06 -3.84 1.58
N TYR A 71 -3.58 -2.62 1.57
CA TYR A 71 -3.34 -1.65 0.52
C TYR A 71 -2.88 -0.31 1.09
N ILE A 72 -2.12 0.44 0.30
CA ILE A 72 -1.81 1.84 0.52
C ILE A 72 -2.37 2.63 -0.67
N ILE A 73 -3.00 3.76 -0.39
CA ILE A 73 -3.44 4.71 -1.41
C ILE A 73 -2.48 5.90 -1.36
N THR A 74 -2.09 6.38 -2.54
CA THR A 74 -1.09 7.44 -2.70
C THR A 74 -1.68 8.63 -3.45
N LYS A 75 -1.11 9.83 -3.25
CA LYS A 75 -1.55 11.03 -3.99
C LYS A 75 -0.97 11.10 -5.39
N GLN A 76 0.16 10.46 -5.62
CA GLN A 76 0.84 10.39 -6.91
C GLN A 76 0.68 8.99 -7.51
N PRO A 77 0.47 8.87 -8.82
CA PRO A 77 0.38 7.57 -9.47
C PRO A 77 1.75 6.89 -9.51
N HIS A 78 1.78 5.57 -9.44
CA HIS A 78 3.01 4.78 -9.53
C HIS A 78 3.53 4.62 -10.96
N ASP A 79 2.74 4.92 -12.00
CA ASP A 79 3.15 4.99 -13.42
C ASP A 79 4.12 3.89 -13.90
N GLY A 80 3.87 2.64 -13.49
CA GLY A 80 4.70 1.48 -13.85
C GLY A 80 6.03 1.32 -13.11
N VAL A 81 6.24 2.03 -11.99
CA VAL A 81 7.40 1.86 -11.10
C VAL A 81 7.45 0.45 -10.51
N CYS A 82 8.66 -0.10 -10.35
CA CYS A 82 8.89 -1.42 -9.75
C CYS A 82 8.59 -1.47 -8.24
N ASP A 83 8.50 -2.69 -7.72
CA ASP A 83 8.27 -3.00 -6.30
C ASP A 83 9.21 -2.25 -5.34
N VAL A 84 8.66 -1.89 -4.19
CA VAL A 84 9.39 -1.23 -3.09
C VAL A 84 9.60 -2.24 -1.99
N LYS A 85 10.86 -2.51 -1.66
CA LYS A 85 11.20 -3.31 -0.47
C LYS A 85 11.03 -2.47 0.80
N ILE A 86 10.36 -3.04 1.79
CA ILE A 86 10.17 -2.44 3.11
C ILE A 86 11.23 -2.97 4.06
N ASP A 87 11.95 -2.06 4.72
CA ASP A 87 12.99 -2.41 5.68
C ASP A 87 12.33 -2.45 7.07
N MET A 88 11.91 -3.63 7.51
CA MET A 88 11.41 -3.79 8.89
C MET A 88 12.56 -3.51 9.87
N GLN A 89 12.42 -2.44 10.67
CA GLN A 89 13.35 -2.11 11.78
C GLN A 89 13.14 -3.02 12.98
#